data_AF-A0A416X5H9-F1
#
_entry.id   AF-A0A416X5H9-F1
#
_cell.length_a   1.000
_cell.length_b   1.000
_cell.length_c   1.000
_cell.angle_alpha   90.00
_cell.angle_beta   90.00
_cell.angle_gamma   90.00
#
_symmetry.space_group_name_H-M   'P 1'
#
loop_
_entity.id
_entity.type
_entity.pdbx_description
1 polymer ?
#
loop_
_entity_poly.entity_id
_entity_poly.type
_entity_poly.pdbx_seq_one_letter_code
_entity_poly.pdbx_strand_id
1 'polypeptide(L)'
;MRHILFICLLFFCIACEENKSVDPTLMPETTTTGENTLGCLIDGWVYVSGRWSLPAAEYAKLQDSTSMTISAQVGFDSFLRFTIANPKQGETLPYTNVSFDNQNIEDGKVHITRMSDGIFSGTFEGGRMTKGRFDLKYKE
;
A
#
# COMPACT_ATOMS: atom_id res chain seq x y z
N MET A 1 -20.68 38.23 19.68
CA MET A 1 -20.50 37.51 18.40
C MET A 1 -19.27 36.59 18.34
N ARG A 2 -18.45 36.45 19.40
CA ARG A 2 -17.28 35.55 19.42
C ARG A 2 -17.63 34.07 19.68
N HIS A 3 -18.73 33.81 20.38
CA HIS A 3 -19.15 32.45 20.76
C HIS A 3 -19.86 31.69 19.63
N ILE A 4 -20.55 32.39 18.72
CA ILE A 4 -21.26 31.77 17.58
C ILE A 4 -20.24 31.14 16.60
N LEU A 5 -19.10 31.80 16.38
CA LEU A 5 -18.03 31.27 15.53
C LEU A 5 -17.42 29.97 16.09
N PHE A 6 -17.27 29.89 17.41
CA PHE A 6 -16.78 28.69 18.10
C PHE A 6 -17.80 27.54 18.07
N ILE A 7 -19.09 27.85 18.17
CA ILE A 7 -20.16 26.85 18.10
C ILE A 7 -20.28 26.29 16.67
N CYS A 8 -20.19 27.13 15.63
CA CYS A 8 -20.13 26.67 14.25
C CYS A 8 -18.91 25.78 13.98
N LEU A 9 -17.74 26.11 14.53
CA LEU A 9 -16.53 25.28 14.39
C LEU A 9 -16.70 23.88 15.00
N LEU A 10 -17.36 23.78 16.16
CA LEU A 10 -17.64 22.49 16.82
C LEU A 10 -18.62 21.63 16.02
N PHE A 11 -19.59 22.22 15.33
CA PHE A 11 -20.53 21.49 14.48
C PHE A 11 -19.87 20.92 13.21
N PHE A 12 -18.85 21.57 12.65
CA PHE A 12 -18.09 21.04 11.51
C PHE A 12 -17.20 19.84 11.87
N CYS A 13 -16.85 19.64 13.15
CA CYS A 13 -16.06 18.49 13.60
C CYS A 13 -16.87 17.18 13.70
N ILE A 14 -18.21 17.24 13.71
CA ILE A 14 -19.08 16.07 13.94
C ILE A 14 -19.71 15.55 12.63
N ALA A 15 -19.53 16.25 11.51
CA ALA A 15 -20.19 15.91 10.24
C ALA A 15 -19.56 14.72 9.48
N CYS A 16 -18.51 14.08 10.01
CA CYS A 16 -18.03 12.81 9.49
C CYS A 16 -18.73 11.67 10.25
N GLU A 17 -19.89 11.24 9.79
CA GLU A 17 -20.43 9.95 10.20
C GLU A 17 -19.59 8.84 9.55
N GLU A 18 -18.93 8.03 10.38
CA GLU A 18 -18.25 6.84 9.91
C GLU A 18 -19.26 5.90 9.23
N ASN A 19 -18.97 5.51 7.99
CA ASN A 19 -19.81 4.58 7.26
C ASN A 19 -19.70 3.18 7.87
N LYS A 20 -20.59 2.85 8.82
CA LYS A 20 -20.65 1.57 9.52
C LYS A 20 -21.08 0.38 8.64
N SER A 21 -21.43 0.61 7.37
CA SER A 21 -21.72 -0.49 6.44
C SER A 21 -20.46 -1.23 5.98
N VAL A 22 -19.29 -0.62 6.18
CA VAL A 22 -18.00 -1.21 5.84
C VAL A 22 -17.38 -1.75 7.12
N ASP A 23 -17.18 -3.06 7.18
CA ASP A 23 -16.35 -3.66 8.22
C ASP A 23 -14.88 -3.30 7.92
N PRO A 24 -14.24 -2.43 8.73
CA PRO A 24 -12.89 -1.96 8.46
C PRO A 24 -11.84 -3.07 8.63
N THR A 25 -12.21 -4.24 9.17
CA THR A 25 -11.33 -5.41 9.28
C THR A 25 -11.27 -6.24 8.00
N LEU A 26 -12.18 -5.98 7.04
CA LEU A 26 -12.20 -6.64 5.74
C LEU A 26 -11.35 -5.87 4.73
N MET A 27 -10.36 -6.55 4.18
CA MET A 27 -9.56 -6.01 3.08
C MET A 27 -10.45 -5.87 1.83
N PRO A 28 -10.32 -4.77 1.06
CA PRO A 28 -11.06 -4.59 -0.17
C PRO A 28 -10.69 -5.67 -1.21
N GLU A 29 -11.58 -5.88 -2.18
CA GLU A 29 -11.37 -6.84 -3.26
C GLU A 29 -10.06 -6.59 -4.02
N THR A 30 -9.48 -7.67 -4.56
CA THR A 30 -8.25 -7.55 -5.36
C THR A 30 -8.60 -6.94 -6.70
N THR A 31 -8.00 -5.80 -7.03
CA THR A 31 -8.17 -5.14 -8.33
C THR A 31 -6.93 -5.34 -9.20
N THR A 32 -7.10 -5.22 -10.52
CA THR A 32 -6.01 -5.28 -11.50
C THR A 32 -6.13 -4.15 -12.53
N THR A 33 -6.78 -3.05 -12.19
CA THR A 33 -7.09 -1.93 -13.10
C THR A 33 -6.13 -0.75 -12.92
N GLY A 34 -5.22 -0.83 -11.96
CA GLY A 34 -4.27 0.23 -11.62
C GLY A 34 -4.90 1.35 -10.81
N GLU A 35 -5.73 1.02 -9.81
CA GLU A 35 -6.41 2.00 -8.94
C GLU A 35 -5.47 2.78 -7.99
N ASN A 36 -4.17 2.49 -8.02
CA ASN A 36 -3.16 3.01 -7.09
C ASN A 36 -3.52 2.72 -5.63
N THR A 37 -3.82 1.45 -5.35
CA THR A 37 -4.15 0.96 -4.02
C THR A 37 -3.05 0.06 -3.49
N LEU A 38 -2.82 0.13 -2.18
CA LEU A 38 -2.00 -0.82 -1.44
C LEU A 38 -2.59 -0.97 -0.04
N GLY A 39 -2.68 -2.19 0.44
CA GLY A 39 -2.99 -2.43 1.84
C GLY A 39 -2.52 -3.79 2.34
N CYS A 40 -2.33 -3.91 3.64
CA CYS A 40 -1.96 -5.15 4.32
C CYS A 40 -2.36 -5.11 5.79
N LEU A 41 -2.25 -6.27 6.45
CA LEU A 41 -2.25 -6.36 7.90
C LEU A 41 -0.81 -6.44 8.41
N ILE A 42 -0.49 -5.65 9.43
CA ILE A 42 0.78 -5.76 10.18
C ILE A 42 0.39 -5.97 11.64
N ASP A 43 0.71 -7.15 12.18
CA ASP A 43 0.26 -7.61 13.50
C ASP A 43 -1.26 -7.52 13.71
N GLY A 44 -2.01 -7.79 12.65
CA GLY A 44 -3.48 -7.73 12.66
C GLY A 44 -4.06 -6.31 12.52
N TRP A 45 -3.24 -5.27 12.49
CA TRP A 45 -3.68 -3.90 12.24
C TRP A 45 -3.70 -3.59 10.74
N VAL A 46 -4.73 -2.89 10.30
CA VAL A 46 -4.93 -2.52 8.89
C VAL A 46 -4.07 -1.31 8.54
N TYR A 47 -3.25 -1.46 7.50
CA TYR A 47 -2.48 -0.39 6.89
C TYR A 47 -2.88 -0.24 5.42
N VAL A 48 -3.31 0.95 5.03
CA VAL A 48 -3.74 1.28 3.67
C VAL A 48 -3.08 2.57 3.21
N SER A 49 -2.68 2.61 1.93
CA SER A 49 -2.17 3.80 1.27
C SER A 49 -3.29 4.81 0.95
N GLY A 50 -2.94 6.04 0.58
CA GLY A 50 -3.90 7.07 0.15
C GLY A 50 -4.26 8.10 1.23
N ARG A 51 -4.00 7.81 2.52
CA ARG A 51 -4.19 8.79 3.60
C ARG A 51 -3.15 9.91 3.58
N TRP A 52 -1.89 9.55 3.32
CA TRP A 52 -0.74 10.48 3.38
C TRP A 52 -0.17 10.75 1.99
N SER A 53 -0.03 9.71 1.18
CA SER A 53 0.37 9.78 -0.22
C SER A 53 -0.26 8.64 -1.01
N LEU A 54 -0.23 8.76 -2.34
CA LEU A 54 -0.45 7.61 -3.20
C LEU A 54 0.71 6.61 -3.03
N PRO A 55 0.43 5.30 -3.10
CA PRO A 55 1.48 4.31 -3.22
C PRO A 55 2.15 4.43 -4.60
N ALA A 56 3.39 3.96 -4.69
CA ALA A 56 4.18 3.99 -5.92
C ALA A 56 4.81 2.63 -6.20
N ALA A 57 4.89 2.30 -7.49
CA ALA A 57 5.69 1.20 -8.02
C ALA A 57 6.73 1.79 -8.98
N GLU A 58 8.01 1.61 -8.64
CA GLU A 58 9.15 2.15 -9.38
C GLU A 58 9.92 1.01 -10.03
N TYR A 59 9.88 0.95 -11.36
CA TYR A 59 10.67 0.00 -12.12
C TYR A 59 12.07 0.58 -12.37
N ALA A 60 13.08 -0.25 -12.19
CA ALA A 60 14.46 0.08 -12.51
C ALA A 60 15.07 -1.03 -13.37
N LYS A 61 15.77 -0.62 -14.42
CA LYS A 61 16.56 -1.49 -15.29
C LYS A 61 18.03 -1.11 -15.17
N LEU A 62 18.81 -1.99 -14.57
CA LEU A 62 20.27 -1.95 -14.57
C LEU A 62 20.80 -2.86 -15.69
N GLN A 63 22.11 -2.80 -15.98
CA GLN A 63 22.72 -3.52 -17.12
C GLN A 63 22.32 -5.00 -17.19
N ASP A 64 22.32 -5.71 -16.06
CA ASP A 64 22.06 -7.16 -15.98
C ASP A 64 20.91 -7.55 -15.04
N SER A 65 20.15 -6.58 -14.51
CA SER A 65 19.07 -6.86 -13.56
C SER A 65 17.93 -5.86 -13.66
N THR A 66 16.70 -6.34 -13.48
CA THR A 66 15.53 -5.47 -13.31
C THR A 66 15.01 -5.56 -11.89
N SER A 67 14.36 -4.51 -11.41
CA SER A 67 13.73 -4.52 -10.09
C SER A 67 12.47 -3.68 -10.09
N MET A 68 11.52 -4.06 -9.23
CA MET A 68 10.37 -3.24 -8.88
C MET A 68 10.44 -2.89 -7.40
N THR A 69 10.43 -1.60 -7.07
CA THR A 69 10.30 -1.14 -5.69
C THR A 69 8.88 -0.62 -5.47
N ILE A 70 8.19 -1.20 -4.49
CA ILE A 70 6.89 -0.70 -4.03
C ILE A 70 7.11 0.15 -2.79
N SER A 71 6.44 1.29 -2.71
CA SER A 71 6.41 2.10 -1.50
C SER A 71 5.02 2.69 -1.23
N ALA A 72 4.66 2.82 0.04
CA ALA A 72 3.44 3.48 0.49
C ALA A 72 3.68 4.21 1.80
N GLN A 73 3.26 5.46 1.90
CA GLN A 73 3.31 6.20 3.15
C GLN A 73 2.19 5.75 4.08
N VAL A 74 2.56 5.28 5.27
CA VAL A 74 1.66 4.70 6.29
C VAL A 74 1.54 5.57 7.54
N GLY A 75 2.41 6.58 7.69
CA GLY A 75 2.38 7.54 8.80
C GLY A 75 3.12 8.84 8.47
N PHE A 76 3.21 9.74 9.45
CA PHE A 76 4.03 10.95 9.33
C PHE A 76 5.50 10.53 9.25
N ASP A 77 6.13 10.77 8.09
CA ASP A 77 7.50 10.32 7.78
C ASP A 77 7.74 8.80 7.93
N SER A 78 6.69 7.99 7.71
CA SER A 78 6.73 6.54 7.91
C SER A 78 6.22 5.82 6.67
N PHE A 79 7.00 4.86 6.17
CA PHE A 79 6.76 4.17 4.91
C PHE A 79 6.78 2.65 5.08
N LEU A 80 5.91 1.98 4.33
CA LEU A 80 6.11 0.60 3.93
C LEU A 80 6.85 0.59 2.60
N ARG A 81 7.94 -0.16 2.49
CA ARG A 81 8.71 -0.32 1.24
C ARG A 81 9.26 -1.73 1.14
N PHE A 82 9.31 -2.27 -0.08
CA PHE A 82 10.00 -3.53 -0.39
C PHE A 82 10.39 -3.57 -1.87
N THR A 83 11.37 -4.41 -2.21
CA THR A 83 11.92 -4.53 -3.57
C THR A 83 11.83 -5.96 -4.07
N ILE A 84 11.41 -6.11 -5.33
CA ILE A 84 11.27 -7.38 -6.04
C ILE A 84 12.32 -7.41 -7.15
N ALA A 85 13.22 -8.38 -7.13
CA ALA A 85 14.20 -8.57 -8.18
C ALA A 85 13.58 -9.36 -9.36
N ASN A 86 13.89 -8.94 -10.58
CA ASN A 86 13.45 -9.55 -11.83
C ASN A 86 11.94 -9.90 -11.84
N PRO A 87 11.06 -8.92 -11.59
CA PRO A 87 9.62 -9.15 -11.46
C PRO A 87 9.05 -9.77 -12.74
N LYS A 88 8.16 -10.75 -12.59
CA LYS A 88 7.50 -11.42 -13.72
C LYS A 88 6.05 -11.78 -13.39
N GLN A 89 5.16 -11.45 -14.32
CA GLN A 89 3.73 -11.76 -14.18
C GLN A 89 3.49 -13.27 -14.03
N GLY A 90 2.60 -13.62 -13.11
CA GLY A 90 2.19 -15.00 -12.82
C GLY A 90 3.12 -15.72 -11.84
N GLU A 91 4.26 -15.12 -11.46
CA GLU A 91 5.22 -15.76 -10.56
C GLU A 91 5.03 -15.32 -9.10
N THR A 92 5.40 -16.24 -8.21
CA THR A 92 5.62 -15.92 -6.80
C THR A 92 7.11 -15.77 -6.56
N LEU A 93 7.54 -14.55 -6.22
CA LEU A 93 8.94 -14.16 -6.08
C LEU A 93 9.21 -13.68 -4.66
N PRO A 94 10.45 -13.81 -4.16
CA PRO A 94 10.83 -13.14 -2.93
C PRO A 94 10.83 -11.62 -3.14
N TYR A 95 10.36 -10.90 -2.13
CA TYR A 95 10.68 -9.48 -1.97
C TYR A 95 11.68 -9.31 -0.84
N THR A 96 12.51 -8.27 -0.93
CA THR A 96 13.59 -7.99 0.02
C THR A 96 13.63 -6.51 0.39
N ASN A 97 14.53 -6.12 1.30
CA ASN A 97 14.73 -4.75 1.77
C ASN A 97 13.44 -4.16 2.35
N VAL A 98 12.73 -4.96 3.14
CA VAL A 98 11.44 -4.53 3.66
C VAL A 98 11.65 -3.58 4.81
N SER A 99 11.12 -2.38 4.68
CA SER A 99 11.08 -1.40 5.75
C SER A 99 9.63 -1.06 6.08
N PHE A 100 9.32 -1.05 7.38
CA PHE A 100 8.06 -0.54 7.91
C PHE A 100 8.38 0.37 9.10
N ASP A 101 7.79 1.57 9.12
CA ASP A 101 8.06 2.58 10.15
C ASP A 101 9.55 2.90 10.32
N ASN A 102 10.25 2.98 9.18
CA ASN A 102 11.68 3.22 9.08
C ASN A 102 12.56 2.15 9.77
N GLN A 103 11.99 0.97 10.05
CA GLN A 103 12.70 -0.19 10.58
C GLN A 103 12.68 -1.33 9.57
N ASN A 104 13.81 -2.02 9.44
CA ASN A 104 13.86 -3.23 8.64
C ASN A 104 13.06 -4.34 9.33
N ILE A 105 12.22 -5.02 8.57
CA ILE A 105 11.44 -6.17 9.01
C ILE A 105 11.75 -7.38 8.12
N GLU A 106 11.16 -8.52 8.45
CA GLU A 106 11.40 -9.77 7.72
C GLU A 106 10.96 -9.67 6.25
N ASP A 107 11.77 -10.27 5.39
CA ASP A 107 11.47 -10.46 3.97
C ASP A 107 10.27 -11.41 3.77
N GLY A 108 9.80 -11.52 2.54
CA GLY A 108 8.64 -12.31 2.24
C GLY A 108 8.50 -12.63 0.77
N LYS A 109 7.27 -12.93 0.36
CA LYS A 109 6.95 -13.32 -1.01
C LYS A 109 5.79 -12.49 -1.56
N VAL A 110 5.88 -12.19 -2.84
CA VAL A 110 4.85 -11.52 -3.62
C VAL A 110 4.38 -12.46 -4.71
N HIS A 111 3.08 -12.55 -4.94
CA HIS A 111 2.51 -13.15 -6.14
C HIS A 111 2.05 -12.04 -7.08
N ILE A 112 2.65 -11.97 -8.27
CA ILE A 112 2.37 -10.92 -9.26
C ILE A 112 1.22 -11.38 -10.15
N THR A 113 0.05 -10.78 -10.00
CA THR A 113 -1.13 -11.13 -10.82
C THR A 113 -1.13 -10.37 -12.16
N ARG A 114 -0.58 -9.15 -12.20
CA ARG A 114 -0.46 -8.35 -13.42
C ARG A 114 0.84 -7.55 -13.44
N MET A 115 1.50 -7.55 -14.60
CA MET A 115 2.62 -6.68 -14.95
C MET A 115 2.56 -6.40 -16.45
N SER A 116 1.55 -5.65 -16.88
CA SER A 116 1.30 -5.31 -18.28
C SER A 116 0.61 -3.95 -18.37
N ASP A 117 0.75 -3.28 -19.51
CA ASP A 117 0.04 -2.02 -19.80
C ASP A 117 0.29 -0.91 -18.76
N GLY A 118 1.47 -0.90 -18.14
CA GLY A 118 1.83 0.04 -17.07
C GLY A 118 1.12 -0.22 -15.74
N ILE A 119 0.54 -1.41 -15.54
CA ILE A 119 -0.13 -1.83 -14.30
C ILE A 119 0.66 -2.96 -13.64
N PHE A 120 0.92 -2.80 -12.35
CA PHE A 120 1.56 -3.78 -11.48
C PHE A 120 0.62 -4.12 -10.33
N SER A 121 0.13 -5.36 -10.30
CA SER A 121 -0.84 -5.82 -9.29
C SER A 121 -0.41 -7.16 -8.71
N GLY A 122 -0.77 -7.40 -7.45
CA GLY A 122 -0.40 -8.64 -6.78
C GLY A 122 -0.83 -8.72 -5.32
N THR A 123 -0.49 -9.85 -4.72
CA THR A 123 -0.64 -10.11 -3.28
C THR A 123 0.72 -10.37 -2.64
N PHE A 124 0.86 -10.09 -1.36
CA PHE A 124 2.13 -10.28 -0.66
C PHE A 124 1.94 -10.66 0.81
N GLU A 125 2.90 -11.43 1.34
CA GLU A 125 2.97 -11.84 2.75
C GLU A 125 4.40 -12.18 3.15
N GLY A 126 4.73 -12.02 4.43
CA GLY A 126 6.04 -12.30 5.02
C GLY A 126 6.17 -11.77 6.44
N GLY A 127 6.73 -12.58 7.33
CA GLY A 127 6.85 -12.26 8.76
C GLY A 127 5.54 -11.75 9.38
N ARG A 128 5.55 -10.50 9.83
CA ARG A 128 4.40 -9.81 10.47
C ARG A 128 3.41 -9.21 9.46
N MET A 129 3.77 -9.12 8.17
CA MET A 129 2.91 -8.62 7.09
C MET A 129 2.06 -9.75 6.51
N THR A 130 0.74 -9.62 6.56
CA THR A 130 -0.20 -10.62 6.05
C THR A 130 -1.31 -9.98 5.22
N LYS A 131 -1.95 -10.78 4.35
CA LYS A 131 -3.07 -10.36 3.49
C LYS A 131 -2.77 -9.11 2.65
N GLY A 132 -1.51 -8.91 2.25
CA GLY A 132 -1.09 -7.78 1.45
C GLY A 132 -1.67 -7.83 0.04
N ARG A 133 -2.11 -6.68 -0.47
CA ARG A 133 -2.63 -6.47 -1.82
C ARG A 133 -2.13 -5.14 -2.36
N PHE A 134 -1.81 -5.09 -3.65
CA PHE A 134 -1.54 -3.83 -4.34
C PHE A 134 -2.06 -3.88 -5.78
N ASP A 135 -2.45 -2.71 -6.28
CA ASP A 135 -2.85 -2.48 -7.67
C ASP A 135 -2.37 -1.09 -8.09
N LEU A 136 -1.21 -1.03 -8.72
CA LEU A 136 -0.41 0.18 -8.89
C LEU A 136 -0.17 0.46 -10.36
N LYS A 137 -0.06 1.74 -10.71
CA LYS A 137 0.55 2.14 -11.97
C LYS A 137 2.07 2.19 -11.80
N TYR A 138 2.80 1.73 -12.81
CA TYR A 138 4.26 1.86 -12.88
C TYR A 138 4.66 2.41 -14.25
N LYS A 139 5.83 3.03 -14.31
CA LYS A 139 6.49 3.42 -15.55
C LYS A 139 7.82 2.67 -15.66
N GLU A 140 8.13 2.21 -16.86
CA GLU A 140 9.42 1.60 -17.20
C GLU A 140 10.52 2.63 -17.45
#